data_AF-A0ABD5DI79-F1
#
_entry.id   AF-A0ABD5DI79-F1
#
_cell.length_a   1.000
_cell.length_b   1.000
_cell.length_c   1.000
_cell.angle_alpha   90.00
_cell.angle_beta   90.00
_cell.angle_gamma   90.00
#
_symmetry.space_group_name_H-M   'P 1'
#
loop_
_entity.id
_entity.type
_entity.pdbx_description
1 polymer ?
#
loop_
_entity_poly.entity_id
_entity_poly.type
_entity_poly.pdbx_seq_one_letter_code
_entity_poly.pdbx_strand_id
1 'polypeptide(L)' 'ARCKTMGIEAGKVLRLDEMARSDNVVFSATGITKGDLLDGITRKGNMATTETLLIRGKSRTIRRIQSIHYLDRKDPD' A
#
# COMPACT_ATOMS: atom_id res chain seq x y z
N ALA A 1 -3.27 -29.06 -8.50
CA ALA A 1 -4.61 -29.30 -7.89
C ALA A 1 -5.37 -27.99 -7.62
N ARG A 2 -4.93 -27.14 -6.67
CA ARG A 2 -5.67 -25.93 -6.25
C ARG A 2 -6.00 -24.91 -7.36
N CYS A 3 -5.06 -24.58 -8.26
CA CYS A 3 -5.33 -23.60 -9.34
C CYS A 3 -6.48 -24.06 -10.24
N LYS A 4 -6.50 -25.35 -10.62
CA LYS A 4 -7.58 -25.95 -11.40
C LYS A 4 -8.93 -25.88 -10.68
N THR A 5 -8.95 -26.14 -9.37
CA THR A 5 -10.15 -25.98 -8.52
C THR A 5 -10.67 -24.54 -8.51
N MET A 6 -9.78 -23.56 -8.60
CA MET A 6 -10.11 -22.12 -8.65
C MET A 6 -10.40 -21.63 -10.07
N GLY A 7 -10.37 -22.49 -11.09
CA GLY A 7 -10.55 -22.11 -12.50
C GLY A 7 -9.37 -21.33 -13.10
N ILE A 8 -8.18 -21.44 -12.49
CA ILE A 8 -6.97 -20.73 -12.91
C ILE A 8 -6.05 -21.69 -13.68
N GLU A 9 -5.65 -21.28 -14.88
CA GLU A 9 -4.60 -21.94 -15.67
C GLU A 9 -3.22 -21.58 -15.12
N ALA A 10 -2.50 -22.58 -14.59
CA ALA A 10 -1.16 -22.36 -14.06
C ALA A 10 -0.15 -22.17 -15.20
N GLY A 11 0.78 -21.22 -15.03
CA GLY A 11 1.81 -20.92 -16.03
C GLY A 11 1.37 -19.92 -17.11
N LYS A 12 0.10 -19.50 -17.13
CA LYS A 12 -0.35 -18.40 -17.99
C LYS A 12 0.36 -17.10 -17.59
N VAL A 13 0.98 -16.43 -18.55
CA VAL A 13 1.50 -15.07 -18.36
C VAL A 13 0.33 -14.10 -18.35
N LEU A 14 0.17 -13.35 -17.25
CA LEU A 14 -0.85 -12.33 -17.12
C LEU A 14 -0.26 -10.95 -17.37
N ARG A 15 -0.89 -10.17 -18.25
CA ARG A 15 -0.56 -8.76 -18.45
C ARG A 15 -1.15 -7.90 -17.31
N LEU A 16 -0.64 -6.69 -17.16
CA LEU A 16 -1.09 -5.76 -16.11
C LEU A 16 -2.61 -5.50 -16.17
N ASP A 17 -3.15 -5.31 -17.37
CA ASP A 17 -4.57 -5.10 -17.62
C ASP A 17 -5.41 -6.36 -17.34
N GLU A 18 -4.83 -7.55 -17.34
CA GLU A 18 -5.52 -8.77 -16.89
C GLU A 18 -5.56 -8.88 -15.36
N MET A 19 -4.53 -8.36 -14.68
CA MET A 19 -4.40 -8.35 -13.22
C MET A 19 -5.22 -7.23 -12.55
N ALA A 20 -5.23 -6.03 -13.15
CA ALA A 20 -5.93 -4.84 -12.68
C ALA A 20 -6.70 -4.19 -13.84
N ARG A 21 -7.89 -4.73 -14.12
CA ARG A 21 -8.67 -4.47 -15.35
C ARG A 21 -9.26 -3.07 -15.52
N SER A 22 -9.23 -2.23 -14.50
CA SER A 22 -9.88 -0.91 -14.57
C SER A 22 -9.14 0.14 -13.77
N ASP A 23 -9.36 1.40 -14.13
CA ASP A 23 -8.87 2.54 -13.36
C ASP A 23 -9.65 2.74 -12.05
N ASN A 24 -10.73 2.00 -11.79
CA ASN A 24 -11.44 2.04 -10.50
C ASN A 24 -10.70 1.24 -9.42
N VAL A 25 -9.44 1.58 -9.21
CA VAL A 25 -8.51 0.95 -8.26
C VAL A 25 -7.95 2.03 -7.34
N VAL A 26 -7.74 1.63 -6.08
CA VAL A 26 -6.99 2.40 -5.10
C VAL A 26 -5.79 1.57 -4.67
N PHE A 27 -4.61 2.17 -4.69
CA PHE A 27 -3.38 1.59 -4.16
C PHE A 27 -2.90 2.44 -2.99
N SER A 28 -2.50 1.78 -1.89
CA SER A 28 -1.92 2.44 -0.72
C SER A 28 -0.75 1.63 -0.23
N ALA A 29 0.39 2.30 0.02
CA ALA A 29 1.57 1.67 0.58
C ALA A 29 2.22 2.58 1.62
N THR A 30 2.58 2.03 2.77
CA THR A 30 3.27 2.74 3.87
C THR A 30 4.65 2.12 4.06
N GLY A 31 5.70 2.95 4.14
CA GLY A 31 7.06 2.47 4.37
C GLY A 31 7.25 1.99 5.81
N ILE A 32 7.67 0.73 5.98
CA ILE A 32 8.04 0.19 7.30
C ILE A 32 9.50 0.54 7.59
N THR A 33 10.41 0.16 6.69
CA THR A 33 11.82 0.55 6.69
C THR A 33 12.09 1.57 5.59
N LYS A 34 13.17 2.33 5.70
CA LYS A 34 13.59 3.26 4.65
C LYS A 34 13.82 2.49 3.34
N GLY A 35 13.17 2.93 2.27
CA GLY A 35 13.42 2.49 0.91
C GLY A 35 13.48 3.67 -0.05
N ASP A 36 13.67 3.35 -1.33
CA ASP A 36 13.79 4.36 -2.39
C ASP A 36 12.47 5.12 -2.60
N LEU A 37 11.34 4.40 -2.48
CA LEU A 37 10.02 4.99 -2.74
C LEU A 37 9.44 5.70 -1.53
N LEU A 38 9.64 5.17 -0.31
CA LEU A 38 9.02 5.68 0.91
C LEU A 38 10.01 5.67 2.08
N ASP A 39 9.93 6.69 2.92
CA ASP A 39 10.53 6.72 4.23
C ASP A 39 9.92 5.65 5.13
N GLY A 40 10.77 5.05 5.95
CA GLY A 40 10.35 4.10 6.97
C GLY A 40 9.70 4.80 8.17
N ILE A 41 9.12 3.99 9.05
CA ILE A 41 8.60 4.47 10.32
C ILE A 41 9.78 4.99 11.15
N THR A 42 9.68 6.22 11.63
CA THR A 42 10.62 6.76 12.63
C THR A 42 9.88 6.97 13.94
N ARG A 43 10.58 6.84 15.06
CA ARG A 43 10.05 7.10 16.38
C ARG A 43 10.99 8.02 17.16
N LYS A 44 10.42 9.04 17.79
CA LYS A 44 11.10 9.94 18.72
C LYS A 44 10.24 10.11 19.96
N GLY A 45 10.61 9.43 21.05
CA GLY A 45 9.80 9.39 22.27
C GLY A 45 8.40 8.83 22.03
N ASN A 46 7.38 9.63 22.34
CA ASN A 46 5.96 9.30 22.15
C ASN A 46 5.43 9.69 20.76
N MET A 47 6.28 10.14 19.84
CA MET A 47 5.88 10.45 18.47
C MET A 47 6.42 9.41 17.50
N ALA A 48 5.58 8.96 16.58
CA ALA A 48 6.01 8.20 15.40
C ALA A 48 5.67 8.98 14.12
N THR A 49 6.49 8.85 13.09
CA THR A 49 6.20 9.37 11.76
C THR A 49 6.08 8.24 10.76
N THR A 50 5.18 8.38 9.80
CA THR A 50 5.00 7.42 8.70
C THR A 50 4.90 8.17 7.38
N GLU A 51 5.35 7.55 6.29
CA GLU A 51 5.12 8.04 4.94
C GLU A 51 4.31 7.02 4.14
N THR A 52 3.23 7.49 3.51
CA THR A 52 2.29 6.67 2.74
C THR A 52 2.11 7.24 1.33
N LEU A 53 2.17 6.38 0.32
CA LEU A 53 1.77 6.69 -1.06
C LEU A 53 0.35 6.17 -1.29
N LEU A 54 -0.58 7.07 -1.61
CA LEU A 54 -1.95 6.75 -1.99
C LEU A 54 -2.19 7.14 -3.45
N ILE A 55 -2.62 6.19 -4.27
CA ILE A 55 -2.93 6.40 -5.69
C ILE A 55 -4.37 5.99 -5.94
N ARG A 56 -5.11 6.83 -6.67
CA ARG A 56 -6.44 6.50 -7.18
C ARG A 56 -6.43 6.56 -8.70
N GLY A 57 -6.63 5.40 -9.35
CA GLY A 57 -6.57 5.29 -10.82
C GLY A 57 -7.58 6.21 -11.50
N LYS A 58 -8.84 6.18 -11.05
CA LYS A 58 -9.96 6.88 -11.70
C LYS A 58 -9.78 8.39 -11.77
N SER A 59 -9.19 8.99 -10.74
CA SER A 59 -8.91 10.43 -10.71
C SER A 59 -7.46 10.75 -11.06
N ARG A 60 -6.64 9.74 -11.36
CA ARG A 60 -5.19 9.84 -11.56
C ARG A 60 -4.49 10.66 -10.48
N THR A 61 -5.01 10.59 -9.26
CA THR A 61 -4.51 11.37 -8.13
C THR A 61 -3.47 10.57 -7.38
N ILE A 62 -2.32 11.19 -7.14
CA ILE A 62 -1.24 10.65 -6.32
C ILE A 62 -1.11 11.55 -5.09
N ARG A 63 -1.15 10.95 -3.90
CA ARG A 63 -0.90 11.63 -2.63
C ARG A 63 0.26 10.97 -1.94
N ARG A 64 1.26 11.78 -1.58
CA ARG A 64 2.30 11.41 -0.63
C ARG A 64 1.91 12.01 0.71
N ILE A 65 1.65 11.16 1.68
CA ILE A 65 1.06 11.52 2.97
C ILE A 65 2.12 11.27 4.04
N GLN A 66 2.59 12.35 4.66
CA GLN A 66 3.42 12.29 5.85
C GLN A 66 2.52 12.49 7.06
N SER A 67 2.62 11.59 8.04
CA SER A 67 1.78 11.62 9.23
C SER A 67 2.63 11.59 10.49
N ILE A 68 2.18 12.33 11.50
CA ILE A 68 2.75 12.35 12.84
C ILE A 68 1.71 11.73 13.77
N HIS A 69 2.12 10.71 14.52
CA HIS A 69 1.29 9.95 15.43
C HIS A 69 1.77 10.20 16.86
N TYR A 70 0.90 10.77 17.70
CA TYR A 70 1.12 10.86 19.15
C TYR A 70 0.69 9.55 19.80
N LEU A 71 1.65 8.69 20.12
CA LEU A 71 1.44 7.31 20.56
C LEU A 71 0.81 7.22 21.95
N ASP A 72 1.05 8.20 22.81
CA ASP A 72 0.44 8.34 24.13
C ASP A 72 -1.07 8.65 24.09
N ARG A 73 -1.57 9.07 22.93
CA ARG A 73 -3.00 9.34 22.68
C ARG A 73 -3.69 8.26 21.85
N LYS A 74 -2.98 7.18 21.53
CA LYS A 74 -3.55 6.03 20.83
C LYS A 74 -4.03 5.03 21.89
N ASP A 75 -5.20 4.45 21.65
CA ASP A 75 -5.71 3.40 22.52
C ASP A 75 -4.68 2.24 22.58
N PRO A 76 -4.47 1.64 23.76
CA PRO A 76 -3.50 0.57 23.93
C PRO A 76 -3.92 -0.77 23.32
N ASP A 77 -5.11 -0.83 22.70
CA ASP A 77 -5.75 -2.04 22.17
C ASP A 77 -5.42 -2.32 20.69
#